data_AF-A0A7W0WGD6-F1
#
_entry.id   AF-A0A7W0WGD6-F1
#
_cell.length_a   1.000
_cell.length_b   1.000
_cell.length_c   1.000
_cell.angle_alpha   90.00
_cell.angle_beta   90.00
_cell.angle_gamma   90.00
#
_symmetry.space_group_name_H-M   'P 1'
#
loop_
_entity.id
_entity.type
_entity.pdbx_description
1 polymer ?
#
loop_
_entity_poly.entity_id
_entity_poly.type
_entity_poly.pdbx_seq_one_letter_code
_entity_poly.pdbx_strand_id
1 'polypeptide(L)' 'LTRARRIGRLLVPIFISGFARADTLTIAMNTRSYRGGRYRTKFRQMRASPSDWLALTLVTLWVLVAWMV' A
#
# COMPACT_ATOMS: atom_id res chain seq x y z
N LEU A 1 22.04 22.39 -4.41
CA LEU A 1 21.62 23.02 -3.14
C LEU A 1 20.23 23.68 -3.20
N THR A 2 19.89 24.46 -4.24
CA THR A 2 18.59 25.16 -4.37
C THR A 2 17.39 24.22 -4.49
N ARG A 3 17.50 23.12 -5.25
CA ARG A 3 16.42 22.11 -5.36
C ARG A 3 16.14 21.40 -4.03
N ALA A 4 17.19 20.97 -3.31
CA ALA A 4 17.06 20.36 -1.99
C ALA A 4 16.38 21.29 -0.97
N ARG A 5 16.71 22.59 -1.00
CA ARG A 5 16.10 23.60 -0.12
C ARG A 5 14.62 23.84 -0.42
N ARG A 6 14.17 23.72 -1.69
CA ARG A 6 12.74 23.76 -2.06
C ARG A 6 11.98 22.54 -1.56
N ILE A 7 12.55 21.35 -1.73
CA ILE A 7 11.94 20.11 -1.24
C ILE A 7 11.80 20.15 0.28
N GLY A 8 12.85 20.60 1.00
CA GLY A 8 12.81 20.72 2.45
C GLY A 8 11.65 21.56 2.99
N ARG A 9 11.32 22.68 2.33
CA ARG A 9 10.19 23.55 2.73
C ARG A 9 8.82 22.88 2.59
N LEU A 10 8.66 21.96 1.65
CA LEU A 10 7.42 21.19 1.47
C LEU A 10 7.39 19.96 2.38
N LEU A 11 8.55 19.32 2.56
CA LEU A 11 8.68 18.08 3.29
C LEU A 11 8.34 18.25 4.78
N VAL A 12 8.87 19.30 5.41
CA VAL A 12 8.64 19.58 6.84
C VAL A 12 7.15 19.70 7.20
N PRO A 13 6.34 20.55 6.54
CA PRO A 13 4.92 20.66 6.86
C PRO A 13 4.14 19.39 6.52
N ILE A 14 4.49 18.67 5.45
CA ILE A 14 3.86 17.39 5.11
C ILE A 14 4.10 16.36 6.22
N PHE A 15 5.32 16.28 6.77
CA PHE A 15 5.60 15.38 7.87
C PHE A 15 4.82 15.76 9.14
N ILE A 16 4.85 17.02 9.55
CA ILE A 16 4.14 17.47 10.75
C ILE A 16 2.64 17.19 10.63
N SER A 17 2.04 17.51 9.48
CA SER A 17 0.62 17.24 9.23
C SER A 17 0.30 15.73 9.18
N GLY A 18 1.20 14.92 8.62
CA GLY A 18 1.08 13.47 8.59
C GLY A 18 1.13 12.84 9.98
N PHE A 19 2.04 13.29 10.86
CA PHE A 19 2.12 12.80 12.24
C PHE A 19 0.90 13.19 13.06
N ALA A 20 0.43 14.44 12.95
CA ALA A 20 -0.81 14.87 13.60
C ALA A 20 -2.00 14.01 13.16
N ARG A 21 -2.08 13.66 11.88
CA ARG A 21 -3.14 12.77 11.37
C ARG A 21 -2.98 11.33 11.91
N ALA A 22 -1.77 10.81 11.99
CA ALA A 22 -1.51 9.48 12.53
C ALA A 22 -1.89 9.37 14.02
N ASP A 23 -1.64 10.41 14.81
CA ASP A 23 -2.01 10.47 16.22
C ASP A 23 -3.54 10.43 16.42
N THR A 24 -4.26 11.33 15.74
CA THR A 24 -5.74 11.34 15.78
C THR A 24 -6.35 10.02 15.29
N LEU A 25 -5.74 9.39 14.28
CA LEU A 25 -6.18 8.07 13.79
C LEU A 25 -5.94 6.98 14.84
N THR A 26 -4.80 7.00 15.52
CA THR A 26 -4.45 6.02 16.57
C THR A 26 -5.44 6.11 17.73
N ILE A 27 -5.77 7.32 18.17
CA ILE A 27 -6.81 7.54 19.19
C ILE A 27 -8.15 6.98 18.72
N ALA A 28 -8.57 7.28 17.50
CA ALA A 28 -9.82 6.76 16.92
C ALA A 28 -9.84 5.23 16.76
N MET A 29 -8.68 4.61 16.52
CA MET A 29 -8.53 3.16 16.45
C MET A 29 -8.68 2.53 17.84
N ASN A 30 -8.04 3.10 18.86
CA ASN A 30 -8.12 2.61 20.23
C ASN A 30 -9.53 2.77 20.83
N THR A 31 -10.24 3.87 20.53
CA THR A 31 -11.64 4.06 20.97
C THR A 31 -12.59 3.04 20.35
N ARG A 32 -12.29 2.55 19.14
CA ARG A 32 -13.00 1.44 18.47
C ARG A 32 -12.50 0.06 18.90
N SER A 33 -11.71 -0.02 19.97
CA SER A 33 -11.13 -1.26 20.50
C SER A 33 -10.25 -2.01 19.51
N TYR A 34 -9.57 -1.30 18.60
CA TYR A 34 -8.59 -1.92 17.71
C TYR A 34 -7.29 -2.19 18.48
N ARG A 35 -7.01 -3.46 18.80
CA ARG A 35 -5.82 -3.90 19.57
C ARG A 35 -4.83 -4.72 18.72
N GLY A 36 -4.85 -4.51 17.40
CA GLY A 36 -4.06 -5.27 16.42
C GLY A 36 -4.90 -6.20 15.54
N GLY A 37 -4.24 -6.81 14.55
CA GLY A 37 -4.88 -7.62 13.51
C GLY A 37 -5.10 -9.11 13.85
N ARG A 38 -4.54 -9.60 14.97
CA ARG A 38 -4.72 -11.00 15.39
C ARG A 38 -6.18 -11.20 15.84
N TYR A 39 -6.79 -12.34 15.46
CA TYR A 39 -8.19 -12.68 15.74
C TYR A 39 -9.26 -11.76 15.09
N ARG A 40 -8.94 -11.05 14.00
CA ARG A 40 -9.90 -10.26 13.22
C ARG A 40 -10.19 -10.90 11.86
N THR A 41 -11.39 -10.71 11.36
CA THR A 41 -11.79 -11.13 9.99
C THR A 41 -11.48 -10.03 8.98
N LYS A 42 -11.18 -10.41 7.73
CA LYS A 42 -10.97 -9.46 6.63
C LYS A 42 -12.32 -9.11 6.00
N PHE A 43 -12.70 -7.83 6.06
CA PHE A 43 -13.91 -7.32 5.39
C PHE A 43 -13.77 -7.30 3.87
N ARG A 44 -12.61 -6.86 3.36
CA ARG A 44 -12.26 -6.91 1.93
C ARG A 44 -11.36 -8.11 1.69
N GLN A 45 -11.91 -9.13 1.04
CA GLN A 45 -11.17 -10.31 0.59
C GLN A 45 -10.87 -10.14 -0.90
N MET A 46 -9.64 -10.46 -1.29
CA MET A 46 -9.26 -10.48 -2.70
C MET A 46 -9.92 -11.69 -3.36
N ARG A 47 -10.55 -11.48 -4.51
CA ARG A 47 -11.14 -12.54 -5.34
C ARG A 47 -10.41 -12.54 -6.67
N ALA A 48 -9.94 -13.71 -7.09
CA ALA A 48 -9.32 -13.87 -8.40
C ALA A 48 -10.39 -13.64 -9.48
N SER A 49 -10.10 -12.72 -10.39
CA SER A 49 -10.89 -12.48 -11.59
C SER A 49 -10.42 -13.40 -12.72
N PRO A 50 -11.27 -13.74 -13.71
CA PRO A 50 -10.83 -14.42 -14.93
C PRO A 50 -9.69 -13.69 -15.65
N SER A 51 -9.63 -12.35 -15.53
CA SER A 51 -8.52 -11.55 -16.06
C SER A 51 -7.17 -11.89 -15.42
N ASP A 52 -7.16 -12.27 -14.15
CA ASP A 52 -5.93 -12.60 -13.42
C ASP A 52 -5.35 -13.91 -13.95
N TRP A 53 -6.22 -14.88 -14.27
CA TRP A 53 -5.83 -16.12 -14.91
C TRP A 53 -5.30 -15.91 -16.32
N LEU A 54 -5.93 -15.05 -17.12
CA LEU A 54 -5.44 -14.68 -18.46
C LEU A 54 -4.08 -13.97 -18.39
N ALA A 55 -3.90 -13.04 -17.46
CA ALA A 55 -2.61 -12.39 -17.28
C ALA A 55 -1.53 -13.41 -16.89
N LEU A 56 -1.87 -14.34 -15.99
CA LEU A 56 -0.94 -15.37 -15.52
C LEU A 56 -0.56 -16.33 -16.65
N THR A 57 -1.50 -16.75 -17.50
CA THR A 57 -1.20 -17.63 -18.65
C THR A 57 -0.35 -16.93 -19.70
N LEU A 58 -0.66 -15.67 -20.03
CA LEU A 58 0.12 -14.88 -20.99
C LEU A 58 1.56 -14.66 -20.52
N VAL A 59 1.75 -14.29 -19.25
CA VAL A 59 3.09 -14.11 -18.67
C VAL A 59 3.86 -15.43 -18.69
N THR A 60 3.22 -16.53 -18.30
CA THR A 60 3.87 -17.84 -18.30
C THR A 60 4.29 -18.26 -19.70
N LEU A 61 3.42 -18.07 -20.70
CA LEU A 61 3.72 -18.38 -22.10
C LEU A 61 4.88 -17.52 -22.63
N TRP A 62 4.86 -16.23 -22.32
CA TRP A 62 5.93 -15.31 -22.74
C TRP A 62 7.29 -15.73 -22.17
N VAL A 63 7.36 -16.09 -20.89
CA VAL A 63 8.59 -16.57 -20.25
C VAL A 63 9.08 -17.87 -20.91
N LEU A 64 8.19 -18.80 -21.21
CA LEU A 64 8.56 -20.07 -21.87
C LEU A 64 9.12 -19.83 -23.28
N VAL A 65 8.49 -18.95 -24.06
CA VAL A 65 9.00 -18.57 -25.39
C VAL A 65 10.37 -17.90 -25.26
N ALA A 66 10.52 -16.96 -24.32
CA ALA A 66 11.80 -16.28 -24.10
C ALA A 66 12.92 -17.24 -23.63
N TRP A 67 12.59 -18.33 -22.95
CA TRP A 67 13.55 -19.36 -22.55
C TRP A 67 13.96 -20.28 -23.70
N MET A 68 13.07 -20.46 -24.69
CA MET A 68 13.33 -21.30 -25.87
C MET A 68 14.13 -20.59 -26.96
N VAL A 69 14.18 -19.25 -26.93
CA VAL A 69 14.97 -18.39 -27.83
C VAL A 69 16.35 -18.15 -27.23
#